data_AF-A0A516P4F9-F1
#
_entry.id   AF-A0A516P4F9-F1
#
_cell.length_a   1.000
_cell.length_b   1.000
_cell.length_c   1.000
_cell.angle_alpha   90.00
_cell.angle_beta   90.00
_cell.angle_gamma   90.00
#
_symmetry.space_group_name_H-M   'P 1'
#
loop_
_entity.id
_entity.type
_entity.pdbx_description
1 polymer ?
#
loop_
_entity_poly.entity_id
_entity_poly.type
_entity_poly.pdbx_seq_one_letter_code
_entity_poly.pdbx_strand_id
1 'polypeptide(L)'
;MKDQDDTNNIDIAKRFNSAIALLKGREIIKNQKDISDRGLIAKSNLSRAIKGDPRYLTKSFLEKFAKEFSFNYDWFITGEGEMPYALDIHHKKPKEYSQLDENLSLVMERLHLYEEKIDFYKEKIEKLEEENQQLKKDKKSVVPGERFSTSK
;
A
#
# COMPACT_ATOMS: atom_id res chain seq x y z
N MET A 1 -28.86 4.79 22.81
CA MET A 1 -27.88 3.68 22.74
C MET A 1 -27.87 3.01 21.36
N LYS A 2 -27.90 3.77 20.26
CA LYS A 2 -27.63 3.25 18.91
C LYS A 2 -26.35 3.86 18.31
N ASP A 3 -25.98 5.05 18.79
CA ASP A 3 -24.94 5.86 18.17
C ASP A 3 -23.50 5.36 18.41
N GLN A 4 -23.23 4.66 19.53
CA GLN A 4 -21.91 4.08 19.81
C GLN A 4 -21.57 2.87 18.92
N ASP A 5 -22.57 2.05 18.58
CA ASP A 5 -22.37 0.83 17.78
C ASP A 5 -22.22 1.19 16.28
N ASP A 6 -22.96 2.19 15.82
CA ASP A 6 -22.84 2.73 14.46
C ASP A 6 -21.49 3.44 14.23
N THR A 7 -21.02 4.21 15.22
CA THR A 7 -19.69 4.86 15.17
C THR A 7 -18.56 3.82 15.09
N ASN A 8 -18.66 2.74 15.87
CA ASN A 8 -17.67 1.66 15.86
C ASN A 8 -17.60 0.97 14.49
N ASN A 9 -18.75 0.72 13.85
CA ASN A 9 -18.79 0.07 12.54
C ASN A 9 -18.24 0.96 11.41
N ILE A 10 -18.47 2.28 11.45
CA ILE A 10 -17.86 3.22 10.50
C ILE A 10 -16.33 3.16 10.56
N ASP A 11 -15.76 3.13 11.77
CA ASP A 11 -14.31 3.09 11.93
C ASP A 11 -13.71 1.71 11.59
N ILE A 12 -14.40 0.61 11.90
CA ILE A 12 -14.04 -0.73 11.41
C ILE A 12 -14.01 -0.76 9.88
N ALA A 13 -15.01 -0.17 9.21
CA ALA A 13 -15.08 -0.09 7.76
C ALA A 13 -13.92 0.73 7.16
N LYS A 14 -13.54 1.85 7.79
CA LYS A 14 -12.36 2.63 7.37
C LYS A 14 -11.09 1.78 7.47
N ARG A 15 -10.85 1.13 8.60
CA ARG A 15 -9.67 0.26 8.80
C ARG A 15 -9.64 -0.91 7.83
N PHE A 16 -10.78 -1.53 7.56
CA PHE A 16 -10.91 -2.57 6.54
C PHE A 16 -10.54 -2.07 5.13
N ASN A 17 -11.03 -0.89 4.73
CA ASN A 17 -10.67 -0.29 3.46
C ASN A 17 -9.18 0.08 3.38
N SER A 18 -8.58 0.56 4.48
CA SER A 18 -7.15 0.80 4.56
C SER A 18 -6.32 -0.48 4.39
N ALA A 19 -6.75 -1.59 4.98
CA ALA A 19 -6.10 -2.90 4.78
C ALA A 19 -6.18 -3.36 3.32
N ILE A 20 -7.33 -3.21 2.65
CA ILE A 20 -7.47 -3.51 1.22
C ILE A 20 -6.55 -2.62 0.37
N ALA A 21 -6.45 -1.33 0.68
CA ALA A 21 -5.55 -0.41 -0.02
C ALA A 21 -4.08 -0.82 0.14
N LEU A 22 -3.67 -1.26 1.33
CA LEU A 22 -2.33 -1.81 1.59
C LEU A 22 -2.06 -3.07 0.75
N LEU A 23 -3.00 -4.02 0.70
CA LEU A 23 -2.84 -5.23 -0.11
C LEU A 23 -2.69 -4.92 -1.60
N LYS A 24 -3.42 -3.91 -2.10
CA LYS A 24 -3.27 -3.41 -3.47
C LYS A 24 -1.92 -2.73 -3.70
N GLY A 25 -1.50 -1.86 -2.79
CA GLY A 25 -0.21 -1.16 -2.89
C GLY A 25 0.99 -2.10 -2.82
N ARG A 26 0.84 -3.27 -2.20
CA ARG A 26 1.85 -4.35 -2.16
C ARG A 26 1.70 -5.38 -3.28
N GLU A 27 0.78 -5.16 -4.22
CA GLU A 27 0.48 -6.09 -5.34
C GLU A 27 0.08 -7.51 -4.91
N ILE A 28 -0.33 -7.70 -3.64
CA ILE A 28 -0.81 -8.99 -3.12
C ILE A 28 -2.19 -9.32 -3.73
N ILE A 29 -2.99 -8.27 -3.95
CA ILE A 29 -4.26 -8.36 -4.68
C ILE A 29 -4.27 -7.26 -5.75
N LYS A 30 -4.85 -7.57 -6.91
CA LYS A 30 -5.12 -6.61 -7.98
C LYS A 30 -6.52 -6.02 -7.82
N ASN A 31 -7.50 -6.83 -7.44
CA ASN A 31 -8.90 -6.42 -7.36
C ASN A 31 -9.68 -7.18 -6.26
N GLN A 32 -10.94 -6.80 -6.05
CA GLN A 32 -11.79 -7.43 -5.02
C GLN A 32 -12.04 -8.93 -5.25
N LYS A 33 -12.01 -9.40 -6.51
CA LYS A 33 -12.18 -10.81 -6.85
C LYS A 33 -11.09 -11.66 -6.20
N ASP A 34 -9.86 -11.15 -6.14
CA ASP A 34 -8.72 -11.88 -5.57
C ASP A 34 -8.93 -12.18 -4.08
N ILE A 35 -9.66 -11.31 -3.35
CA ILE A 35 -10.06 -11.56 -1.95
C ILE A 35 -11.15 -12.64 -1.91
N SER A 36 -12.16 -12.56 -2.79
CA SER A 36 -13.24 -13.57 -2.82
C SER A 36 -12.75 -14.94 -3.26
N ASP A 37 -11.74 -15.00 -4.14
CA ASP A 37 -11.14 -16.25 -4.63
C ASP A 37 -10.38 -17.00 -3.51
N ARG A 38 -9.99 -16.31 -2.42
CA ARG A 38 -9.47 -16.95 -1.20
C ARG A 38 -10.54 -17.71 -0.39
N GLY A 39 -11.81 -17.66 -0.82
CA GLY A 39 -12.90 -18.37 -0.15
C GLY A 39 -13.33 -17.78 1.19
N LEU A 40 -12.83 -16.59 1.56
CA LEU A 40 -13.18 -15.94 2.84
C LEU A 40 -14.62 -15.44 2.85
N ILE A 41 -15.10 -14.97 1.70
CA ILE A 41 -16.40 -14.32 1.52
C ILE A 41 -16.80 -14.34 0.04
N ALA A 42 -18.09 -14.51 -0.25
CA ALA A 42 -18.61 -14.40 -1.62
C ALA A 42 -18.44 -12.96 -2.16
N LYS A 43 -18.19 -12.82 -3.47
CA LYS A 43 -17.97 -11.51 -4.11
C LYS A 43 -19.10 -10.50 -3.85
N SER A 44 -20.36 -10.93 -3.91
CA SER A 44 -21.54 -10.10 -3.63
C SER A 44 -21.56 -9.58 -2.19
N ASN A 45 -21.06 -10.37 -1.25
CA ASN A 45 -21.02 -10.06 0.18
C ASN A 45 -19.81 -9.18 0.49
N LEU A 46 -18.68 -9.40 -0.17
CA LEU A 46 -17.48 -8.58 -0.06
C LEU A 46 -17.77 -7.12 -0.44
N SER A 47 -18.46 -6.88 -1.55
CA SER A 47 -18.80 -5.51 -1.96
C SER A 47 -19.69 -4.79 -0.95
N ARG A 48 -20.52 -5.51 -0.19
CA ARG A 48 -21.34 -4.95 0.90
C ARG A 48 -20.50 -4.71 2.16
N ALA A 49 -19.61 -5.63 2.50
CA ALA A 49 -18.67 -5.47 3.61
C ALA A 49 -17.74 -4.25 3.41
N ILE A 50 -17.23 -4.03 2.19
CA ILE A 50 -16.41 -2.87 1.83
C ILE A 50 -17.16 -1.54 2.05
N LYS A 51 -18.48 -1.54 1.86
CA LYS A 51 -19.34 -0.38 2.12
C LYS A 51 -19.69 -0.22 3.61
N GLY A 52 -19.18 -1.07 4.50
CA GLY A 52 -19.43 -1.02 5.93
C GLY A 52 -20.77 -1.62 6.38
N ASP A 53 -21.45 -2.43 5.55
CA ASP A 53 -22.69 -3.07 5.96
C ASP A 53 -22.40 -4.11 7.07
N PRO A 54 -22.88 -3.90 8.32
CA PRO A 54 -22.51 -4.72 9.47
C PRO A 54 -22.95 -6.18 9.34
N ARG A 55 -23.93 -6.47 8.48
CA ARG A 55 -24.38 -7.84 8.19
C ARG A 55 -23.32 -8.65 7.43
N TYR A 56 -22.39 -7.97 6.77
CA TYR A 56 -21.34 -8.58 5.95
C TYR A 56 -19.94 -8.28 6.47
N LEU A 57 -19.71 -7.08 7.02
CA LEU A 57 -18.47 -6.72 7.72
C LEU A 57 -18.49 -7.24 9.17
N THR A 58 -18.61 -8.56 9.30
CA THR A 58 -18.74 -9.22 10.61
C THR A 58 -17.37 -9.44 11.26
N LYS A 59 -17.36 -9.55 12.59
CA LYS A 59 -16.15 -9.91 13.35
C LYS A 59 -15.51 -11.22 12.86
N SER A 60 -16.33 -12.24 12.57
CA SER A 60 -15.83 -13.53 12.06
C SER A 60 -15.23 -13.43 10.66
N PHE A 61 -15.76 -12.57 9.80
CA PHE A 61 -15.15 -12.27 8.51
C PHE A 61 -13.81 -11.55 8.69
N LEU A 62 -13.75 -10.53 9.56
CA LEU A 62 -12.52 -9.78 9.84
C LEU A 62 -11.43 -10.66 10.46
N GLU A 63 -11.78 -11.59 11.34
CA GLU A 63 -10.84 -12.55 11.92
C GLU A 63 -10.23 -13.47 10.84
N LYS A 64 -11.07 -14.02 9.94
CA LYS A 64 -10.59 -14.81 8.80
C LYS A 64 -9.69 -14.01 7.87
N PHE A 65 -10.10 -12.78 7.55
CA PHE A 65 -9.31 -11.87 6.73
C PHE A 65 -7.97 -11.53 7.38
N ALA A 66 -7.97 -11.22 8.68
CA ALA A 66 -6.78 -10.93 9.44
C ALA A 66 -5.81 -12.10 9.43
N LYS A 67 -6.31 -13.33 9.60
CA LYS A 67 -5.49 -14.54 9.52
C LYS A 67 -4.90 -14.78 8.13
N GLU A 68 -5.70 -14.68 7.06
CA GLU A 68 -5.26 -14.93 5.68
C GLU A 68 -4.16 -13.97 5.25
N PHE A 69 -4.31 -12.68 5.59
CA PHE A 69 -3.41 -11.63 5.14
C PHE A 69 -2.45 -11.13 6.23
N SER A 70 -2.38 -11.84 7.36
CA SER A 70 -1.51 -11.52 8.50
C SER A 70 -1.69 -10.09 9.05
N PHE A 71 -2.94 -9.61 9.12
CA PHE A 71 -3.28 -8.37 9.84
C PHE A 71 -3.54 -8.63 11.33
N ASN A 72 -3.40 -7.58 12.13
CA ASN A 72 -3.84 -7.59 13.52
C ASN A 72 -5.38 -7.49 13.59
N TYR A 73 -6.03 -8.49 14.20
CA TYR A 73 -7.49 -8.50 14.37
C TYR A 73 -7.96 -7.43 15.37
N ASP A 74 -7.24 -7.25 16.48
CA ASP A 74 -7.60 -6.26 17.50
C ASP A 74 -7.58 -4.84 16.90
N TRP A 75 -6.60 -4.58 16.02
CA TRP A 75 -6.55 -3.33 15.27
C TRP A 75 -7.83 -3.08 14.46
N PHE A 76 -8.41 -4.10 13.82
CA PHE A 76 -9.68 -3.91 13.11
C PHE A 76 -10.80 -3.50 14.07
N ILE A 77 -10.90 -4.14 15.24
CA ILE A 77 -12.04 -4.01 16.13
C ILE A 77 -11.94 -2.77 17.03
N THR A 78 -10.80 -2.56 17.67
CA THR A 78 -10.60 -1.49 18.67
C THR A 78 -9.85 -0.30 18.10
N GLY A 79 -9.11 -0.49 17.00
CA GLY A 79 -8.15 0.51 16.51
C GLY A 79 -6.83 0.50 17.29
N GLU A 80 -6.68 -0.37 18.28
CA GLU A 80 -5.46 -0.52 19.08
C GLU A 80 -4.53 -1.58 18.48
N GLY A 81 -3.22 -1.41 18.70
CA GLY A 81 -2.19 -2.26 18.11
C GLY A 81 -1.73 -1.79 16.73
N GLU A 82 -0.72 -2.47 16.21
CA GLU A 82 -0.08 -2.07 14.95
C GLU A 82 -1.02 -2.32 13.77
N MET A 83 -1.44 -1.22 13.12
CA MET A 83 -1.71 -1.28 11.68
C MET A 83 -0.39 -1.70 11.02
N PRO A 84 -0.37 -2.67 10.08
CA PRO A 84 0.87 -3.01 9.38
C PRO A 84 1.22 -1.86 8.41
N TYR A 85 1.68 -0.74 8.95
CA TYR A 85 2.36 0.26 8.18
C TYR A 85 3.67 -0.36 7.72
N ALA A 86 3.84 -0.34 6.40
CA ALA A 86 5.07 -0.58 5.66
C ALA A 86 6.24 -1.13 6.49
N LEU A 87 6.45 -2.45 6.47
CA LEU A 87 7.65 -3.12 5.95
C LEU A 87 7.52 -4.65 6.17
N ASP A 88 8.08 -5.39 5.20
CA ASP A 88 8.43 -6.83 5.25
C ASP A 88 7.31 -7.88 5.14
N ILE A 89 7.04 -8.28 3.89
CA ILE A 89 6.31 -9.51 3.50
C ILE A 89 7.12 -10.81 3.70
N HIS A 90 8.23 -10.77 4.44
CA HIS A 90 8.93 -11.97 4.87
C HIS A 90 9.47 -11.81 6.30
N HIS A 91 8.61 -11.92 7.32
CA HIS A 91 9.05 -12.41 8.62
C HIS A 91 7.92 -13.12 9.37
N LYS A 92 8.18 -14.39 9.73
CA LYS A 92 7.50 -15.08 10.84
C LYS A 92 7.64 -14.21 12.10
N LYS A 93 6.59 -14.15 12.92
CA LYS A 93 6.54 -13.42 14.21
C LYS A 93 7.87 -13.57 15.00
N PRO A 94 8.46 -12.50 15.56
CA PRO A 94 9.41 -12.67 16.64
C PRO A 94 8.65 -12.98 17.93
N LYS A 95 9.00 -14.14 18.52
CA LYS A 95 8.83 -14.39 19.96
C LYS A 95 9.84 -13.52 20.72
N GLU A 96 9.55 -13.30 22.00
CA GLU A 96 10.34 -12.56 22.98
C GLU A 96 11.86 -12.61 22.81
N TYR A 97 12.47 -11.45 23.06
CA TYR A 97 13.90 -11.17 23.02
C TYR A 97 14.72 -12.12 23.91
N SER A 98 15.52 -12.98 23.27
CA SER A 98 16.77 -13.46 23.85
C SER A 98 17.73 -13.88 22.72
N GLN A 99 18.58 -12.95 22.26
CA GLN A 99 19.82 -13.15 21.46
C GLN A 99 20.10 -11.84 20.69
N LEU A 100 20.98 -11.00 21.22
CA LEU A 100 21.22 -9.64 20.72
C LEU A 100 22.04 -9.58 19.41
N ASP A 101 22.65 -10.70 18.98
CA ASP A 101 23.61 -10.72 17.86
C ASP A 101 23.01 -11.11 16.49
N GLU A 102 21.99 -11.97 16.42
CA GLU A 102 21.35 -12.33 15.14
C GLU A 102 20.52 -11.19 14.55
N ASN A 103 19.88 -10.39 15.42
CA ASN A 103 19.11 -9.21 15.01
C ASN A 103 20.00 -8.14 14.35
N LEU A 104 21.28 -8.04 14.74
CA LEU A 104 22.21 -7.10 14.15
C LEU A 104 22.52 -7.49 12.69
N SER A 105 22.66 -8.78 12.40
CA SER A 105 22.88 -9.27 11.03
C SER A 105 21.72 -8.94 10.11
N LEU A 106 20.48 -9.13 10.57
CA LEU A 106 19.27 -8.78 9.84
C LEU A 106 19.12 -7.28 9.63
N VAL A 107 19.47 -6.46 10.63
CA VAL A 107 19.46 -5.00 10.51
C VAL A 107 20.52 -4.52 9.52
N MET A 108 21.71 -5.12 9.52
CA MET A 108 22.79 -4.80 8.56
C MET A 108 22.42 -5.19 7.13
N GLU A 109 21.82 -6.36 6.92
CA GLU A 109 21.32 -6.80 5.61
C GLU A 109 20.24 -5.85 5.08
N ARG A 110 19.31 -5.43 5.95
CA ARG A 110 18.29 -4.43 5.58
C ARG A 110 18.90 -3.08 5.25
N LEU A 111 19.88 -2.61 6.03
CA LEU A 111 20.58 -1.36 5.76
C LEU A 111 21.25 -1.39 4.39
N HIS A 112 21.95 -2.47 4.07
CA HIS A 112 22.59 -2.67 2.78
C HIS A 112 21.58 -2.64 1.62
N LEU A 113 20.45 -3.33 1.76
CA LEU A 113 19.38 -3.30 0.76
C LEU A 113 18.81 -1.89 0.54
N TYR A 114 18.72 -1.07 1.60
CA TYR A 114 18.29 0.32 1.44
C TYR A 114 19.34 1.18 0.75
N GLU A 115 20.62 0.97 1.03
CA GLU A 115 21.72 1.67 0.34
C GLU A 115 21.71 1.38 -1.16
N GLU A 116 21.59 0.11 -1.56
CA GLU A 116 21.50 -0.27 -2.98
C GLU A 116 20.28 0.37 -3.68
N LYS A 117 19.13 0.40 -2.99
CA LYS A 117 17.92 1.05 -3.53
C LYS A 117 18.10 2.55 -3.69
N ILE A 118 18.76 3.20 -2.73
CA ILE A 118 19.06 4.63 -2.80
C ILE A 118 19.88 4.92 -4.05
N ASP A 119 20.92 4.13 -4.33
CA ASP A 119 21.77 4.34 -5.49
C ASP A 119 21.04 4.06 -6.81
N PHE A 120 20.23 3.00 -6.87
CA PHE A 120 19.35 2.76 -8.01
C PHE A 120 18.40 3.93 -8.31
N TYR A 121 17.80 4.53 -7.27
CA TYR A 121 16.90 5.66 -7.46
C TYR A 121 17.64 6.95 -7.84
N LYS A 122 18.87 7.16 -7.36
CA LYS A 122 19.72 8.28 -7.81
C LYS A 122 20.01 8.19 -9.31
N GLU A 123 20.45 7.03 -9.80
CA GLU A 123 20.72 6.83 -11.23
C GLU A 123 19.47 7.06 -12.10
N LYS A 124 18.32 6.61 -11.60
CA LYS A 124 17.04 6.80 -12.31
C LYS A 124 16.65 8.28 -12.36
N ILE A 125 16.88 9.04 -11.30
CA ILE A 125 16.64 10.48 -11.26
C ILE A 125 17.56 11.19 -12.24
N GLU A 126 18.85 10.87 -12.25
CA GLU A 126 19.84 11.47 -13.16
C GLU A 126 19.44 11.27 -14.64
N LYS A 127 19.06 10.05 -15.03
CA LYS A 127 18.58 9.77 -16.40
C LYS A 127 17.34 10.59 -16.76
N LEU A 128 16.39 10.74 -15.83
CA LEU A 128 15.20 11.56 -16.05
C LEU A 128 15.54 13.05 -16.16
N GLU A 129 16.56 13.52 -15.44
CA GLU A 129 17.03 14.90 -15.54
C GLU A 129 17.70 15.15 -16.89
N GLU A 130 18.54 14.23 -17.38
CA GLU A 130 19.14 14.29 -18.72
C GLU A 130 18.09 14.32 -19.82
N GLU A 131 17.09 13.42 -19.77
CA GLU A 131 15.98 13.38 -20.72
C GLU A 131 15.20 14.70 -20.72
N ASN A 132 14.89 15.24 -19.54
CA ASN A 132 14.24 16.54 -19.41
C ASN A 132 15.07 17.69 -19.98
N GLN A 133 16.39 17.66 -19.83
CA GLN A 133 17.27 18.68 -20.41
C GLN A 133 17.29 18.59 -21.94
N GLN A 134 17.33 17.38 -22.51
CA GLN A 134 17.29 17.18 -23.95
C GLN A 134 15.97 17.66 -24.54
N LEU A 135 14.83 17.28 -23.94
CA LEU A 135 13.51 17.73 -24.35
C LEU A 135 13.35 19.26 -24.33
N LYS A 136 13.99 19.94 -23.37
CA LYS A 136 14.02 21.42 -23.32
C LYS A 136 14.86 22.02 -24.46
N LYS A 137 15.95 21.39 -24.86
CA LYS A 137 16.79 21.82 -26.00
C LYS A 137 16.05 21.64 -27.32
N ASP A 138 15.41 20.48 -27.52
CA ASP A 138 14.68 20.17 -28.75
C ASP A 138 13.49 21.11 -28.97
N LYS A 139 12.77 21.49 -27.90
CA LYS A 139 11.71 22.51 -27.97
C LYS A 139 12.23 23.90 -28.35
N LYS A 140 13.49 24.22 -28.05
CA LYS A 140 14.10 25.53 -28.35
C LYS A 140 14.61 25.62 -29.80
N SER A 141 14.93 24.50 -30.44
CA SER A 141 15.38 24.45 -31.84
C SER A 141 14.26 24.44 -32.89
N VAL A 142 13.01 24.17 -32.51
CA VAL A 142 11.86 24.07 -33.43
C VAL A 142 11.16 25.42 -33.68
N VAL A 143 11.73 26.55 -33.24
CA VAL A 143 11.22 27.88 -33.63
C VAL A 143 12.26 28.72 -34.38
N PRO A 144 12.47 28.49 -35.69
CA PRO A 144 12.98 29.52 -36.60
C PRO A 144 11.83 30.41 -37.05
N GLY A 145 11.98 31.72 -36.88
CA GLY A 145 10.94 32.68 -37.18
C GLY A 145 10.48 32.68 -38.64
N GLU A 146 9.22 32.35 -38.88
CA GLU A 146 8.50 32.82 -40.06
C GLU A 146 8.05 34.26 -39.80
N ARG A 147 8.95 35.21 -40.03
CA ARG A 147 8.53 36.57 -40.39
C ARG A 147 7.96 36.49 -41.79
N PHE A 148 6.67 36.21 -41.92
CA PHE A 148 5.95 36.53 -43.15
C PHE A 148 5.96 38.05 -43.32
N SER A 149 6.94 38.52 -44.08
CA SER A 149 6.92 39.83 -44.71
C SER A 149 5.84 39.79 -45.79
N THR A 150 4.69 40.41 -45.53
CA THR A 150 3.79 40.84 -46.60
C THR A 150 4.11 42.29 -46.90
N SER A 151 4.97 42.49 -47.89
CA SER A 151 5.10 43.77 -48.59
C SER A 151 4.22 43.77 -49.84
N LYS A 152 3.51 44.88 -49.98
CA LYS A 152 2.66 45.37 -51.10
C LYS A 152 1.23 44.86 -51.17
#